data_AF-A0AAU2C5L3-F1
#
_entry.id   AF-A0AAU2C5L3-F1
#
_cell.length_a   1.000
_cell.length_b   1.000
_cell.length_c   1.000
_cell.angle_alpha   90.00
_cell.angle_beta   90.00
_cell.angle_gamma   90.00
#
_symmetry.space_group_name_H-M   'P 1'
#
loop_
_entity.id
_entity.type
_entity.pdbx_description
1 polymer ?
#
loop_
_entity_poly.entity_id
_entity_poly.type
_entity_poly.pdbx_seq_one_letter_code
_entity_poly.pdbx_strand_id
1 'polypeptide(L)'
;MNEPFSDPAAVALELERLRGTVEAGFARVDGSLALLVQRSDQTDKQIADHEQRLDALERSRWPLASIGALAALATVAVTAWELTGR
;
A
#
# COMPACT_ATOMS: atom_id res chain seq x y z
N MET A 1 -12.21 -3.85 -62.78
CA MET A 1 -11.55 -4.05 -61.49
C MET A 1 -12.29 -3.20 -60.49
N ASN A 2 -13.27 -3.79 -59.80
CA ASN A 2 -14.09 -3.07 -58.81
C ASN A 2 -13.29 -3.04 -57.52
N GLU A 3 -12.84 -1.85 -57.09
CA GLU A 3 -12.06 -1.67 -55.86
C GLU A 3 -12.89 -2.16 -54.66
N PRO A 4 -12.38 -3.05 -53.79
CA PRO A 4 -13.14 -3.63 -52.68
C PRO A 4 -13.57 -2.60 -51.61
N PHE A 5 -13.07 -1.36 -51.69
CA PHE A 5 -13.39 -0.27 -50.77
C PHE A 5 -14.50 0.67 -51.26
N SER A 6 -15.07 0.45 -52.45
CA SER A 6 -16.15 1.28 -53.01
C SER A 6 -17.55 0.79 -52.66
N ASP A 7 -17.69 -0.34 -51.95
CA ASP A 7 -18.97 -0.88 -51.49
C ASP A 7 -19.30 -0.37 -50.07
N PRO A 8 -20.36 0.46 -49.89
CA PRO A 8 -20.77 0.96 -48.58
C PRO A 8 -21.07 -0.14 -47.56
N ALA A 9 -21.53 -1.31 -48.01
CA ALA A 9 -21.82 -2.44 -47.11
C ALA A 9 -20.54 -3.02 -46.50
N ALA A 10 -19.45 -3.08 -47.28
CA ALA A 10 -18.16 -3.56 -46.79
C ALA A 10 -17.58 -2.60 -45.73
N VAL A 11 -17.68 -1.28 -45.95
CA VAL A 11 -17.23 -0.28 -44.98
C VAL A 11 -18.03 -0.36 -43.69
N ALA A 12 -19.36 -0.51 -43.76
CA ALA A 12 -20.21 -0.64 -42.59
C ALA A 12 -19.82 -1.88 -41.75
N LEU A 13 -19.49 -3.00 -42.41
CA LEU A 13 -19.04 -4.22 -41.72
C LEU A 13 -17.69 -4.02 -41.02
N GLU A 14 -16.74 -3.34 -41.65
CA GLU A 14 -15.44 -3.05 -41.02
C GLU A 14 -15.56 -2.09 -39.85
N LEU A 15 -16.45 -1.08 -39.94
CA LEU A 15 -16.74 -0.19 -38.81
C LEU A 15 -17.39 -0.94 -37.64
N GLU A 16 -18.28 -1.90 -37.93
CA GLU A 16 -18.88 -2.75 -36.91
C GLU A 16 -17.82 -3.62 -36.21
N ARG A 17 -16.89 -4.19 -36.96
CA ARG A 17 -15.77 -4.97 -36.42
C ARG A 17 -14.82 -4.12 -35.58
N LEU A 18 -14.52 -2.91 -36.05
CA LEU A 18 -13.70 -1.95 -35.31
C LEU A 18 -14.38 -1.56 -34.00
N ARG A 19 -15.69 -1.25 -34.05
CA ARG A 19 -16.49 -0.94 -32.86
C ARG A 19 -16.43 -2.08 -31.86
N GLY A 20 -16.68 -3.32 -32.29
CA GLY A 20 -16.61 -4.48 -31.40
C GLY A 20 -15.23 -4.68 -30.78
N THR A 21 -14.16 -4.45 -31.54
CA THR A 21 -12.78 -4.53 -31.03
C THR A 21 -12.49 -3.44 -29.99
N VAL A 22 -12.97 -2.23 -30.23
CA VAL A 22 -12.83 -1.08 -29.33
C VAL A 22 -13.62 -1.29 -28.04
N GLU A 23 -14.87 -1.74 -28.12
CA GLU A 23 -15.71 -2.05 -26.95
C GLU A 23 -15.08 -3.14 -26.09
N ALA A 24 -14.59 -4.22 -26.70
CA ALA A 24 -13.85 -5.26 -25.98
C ALA A 24 -12.55 -4.74 -25.36
N GLY A 25 -11.88 -3.80 -26.04
CA GLY A 25 -10.70 -3.10 -25.52
C GLY A 25 -11.01 -2.30 -24.26
N PHE A 26 -12.06 -1.47 -24.30
CA PHE A 26 -12.50 -0.66 -23.15
C PHE A 26 -12.92 -1.54 -21.98
N ALA A 27 -13.72 -2.58 -22.20
CA ALA A 27 -14.12 -3.50 -21.14
C ALA A 27 -12.91 -4.15 -20.43
N ARG A 28 -11.85 -4.48 -21.18
CA ARG A 28 -10.60 -5.02 -20.61
C ARG A 28 -9.85 -3.96 -19.78
N VAL A 29 -9.74 -2.73 -20.29
CA VAL A 29 -9.07 -1.63 -19.59
C VAL A 29 -9.81 -1.27 -18.31
N ASP A 30 -11.13 -1.12 -18.37
CA ASP A 30 -11.98 -0.85 -17.21
C ASP A 30 -11.82 -1.93 -16.13
N GLY A 31 -11.81 -3.21 -16.53
CA GLY A 31 -11.53 -4.31 -15.61
C GLY A 31 -10.15 -4.22 -14.97
N SER A 32 -9.11 -3.88 -15.75
CA SER A 32 -7.76 -3.72 -15.22
C SER A 32 -7.62 -2.55 -14.25
N LEU A 33 -8.33 -1.44 -14.50
CA LEU A 33 -8.36 -0.27 -13.62
C LEU A 33 -9.13 -0.56 -12.34
N ALA A 34 -10.26 -1.26 -12.43
CA ALA A 34 -11.02 -1.70 -11.25
C ALA A 34 -10.15 -2.57 -10.32
N LEU A 35 -9.38 -3.51 -10.88
CA LEU A 35 -8.43 -4.32 -10.12
C LEU A 35 -7.26 -3.51 -9.56
N LEU A 36 -6.82 -2.47 -10.26
CA LEU A 36 -5.76 -1.58 -9.76
C LEU A 36 -6.25 -0.77 -8.55
N VAL A 37 -7.45 -0.18 -8.64
CA VAL A 37 -8.10 0.54 -7.53
C VAL A 37 -8.30 -0.39 -6.34
N GLN A 38 -8.85 -1.59 -6.56
CA GLN A 38 -9.03 -2.57 -5.49
C GLN A 38 -7.71 -2.92 -4.78
N ARG A 39 -6.63 -3.13 -5.53
CA ARG A 39 -5.31 -3.41 -4.93
C ARG A 39 -4.73 -2.21 -4.21
N SER A 40 -4.95 -0.99 -4.71
CA SER A 40 -4.57 0.24 -4.01
C SER A 40 -5.25 0.32 -2.66
N ASP A 41 -6.58 0.13 -2.61
CA ASP A 41 -7.35 0.12 -1.38
C ASP A 41 -6.90 -0.98 -0.41
N GLN A 42 -6.49 -2.14 -0.92
CA GLN A 42 -5.94 -3.23 -0.11
C GLN A 42 -4.57 -2.87 0.46
N THR A 43 -3.70 -2.23 -0.32
CA THR A 43 -2.40 -1.75 0.12
C THR A 43 -2.55 -0.66 1.19
N ASP A 44 -3.43 0.31 0.99
CA ASP A 44 -3.66 1.38 1.96
C ASP A 44 -4.15 0.82 3.31
N LYS A 45 -5.03 -0.19 3.28
CA LYS A 45 -5.47 -0.90 4.50
C LYS A 45 -4.33 -1.64 5.19
N GLN A 46 -3.44 -2.29 4.43
CA GLN A 46 -2.29 -3.00 4.99
C GLN A 46 -1.27 -2.04 5.60
N ILE A 47 -1.05 -0.88 4.97
CA ILE A 47 -0.20 0.19 5.52
C ILE A 47 -0.79 0.69 6.83
N ALA A 48 -2.08 1.00 6.88
CA ALA A 48 -2.74 1.46 8.10
C ALA A 48 -2.64 0.42 9.24
N ASP A 49 -2.82 -0.87 8.96
CA ASP A 49 -2.62 -1.94 9.94
C ASP A 49 -1.17 -1.99 10.44
N HIS A 50 -0.19 -1.90 9.52
CA HIS A 50 1.22 -1.90 9.88
C HIS A 50 1.61 -0.69 10.72
N GLU A 51 1.10 0.50 10.42
CA GLU A 51 1.31 1.72 11.21
C GLU A 51 0.76 1.54 12.64
N GLN A 52 -0.45 1.03 12.80
CA GLN A 52 -1.04 0.75 14.12
C GLN A 52 -0.19 -0.24 14.93
N ARG A 53 0.33 -1.28 14.27
CA ARG A 53 1.19 -2.28 14.90
C ARG A 53 2.56 -1.70 15.26
N LEU A 54 3.13 -0.85 14.41
CA LEU A 54 4.37 -0.13 14.72
C LEU A 54 4.17 0.79 15.93
N ASP A 55 3.10 1.57 15.97
CA ASP A 55 2.77 2.44 17.11
C ASP A 55 2.66 1.65 18.42
N ALA A 56 2.04 0.47 18.38
CA ALA A 56 1.94 -0.42 19.54
C ALA A 56 3.32 -0.93 19.98
N LEU A 57 4.16 -1.34 19.03
CA LEU A 57 5.52 -1.81 19.31
C LEU A 57 6.41 -0.70 19.85
N GLU A 58 6.37 0.49 19.27
CA GLU A 58 7.12 1.66 19.75
C GLU A 58 6.72 2.02 21.19
N ARG A 59 5.43 2.08 21.48
CA ARG A 59 4.92 2.32 22.84
C ARG A 59 5.41 1.29 23.84
N SER A 60 5.59 0.03 23.42
CA SER A 60 6.16 -1.02 24.26
C SER A 60 7.68 -0.99 24.41
N ARG A 61 8.40 -0.32 23.50
CA ARG A 61 9.87 -0.13 23.58
C ARG A 61 10.28 0.99 24.54
N TRP A 62 9.55 2.11 24.57
CA TRP A 62 9.79 3.22 25.51
C TRP A 62 9.89 2.82 27.00
N PRO A 63 9.04 1.93 27.55
CA PRO A 63 9.15 1.53 28.95
C PRO A 63 10.44 0.75 29.22
N LEU A 64 10.95 -0.09 28.30
CA LEU A 64 12.19 -0.84 28.51
C LEU A 64 13.41 0.09 28.67
N ALA A 65 13.55 1.09 27.79
CA ALA A 65 14.62 2.08 27.90
C ALA A 65 14.49 2.91 29.18
N SER A 66 13.27 3.29 29.55
CA SER A 66 12.98 4.03 30.79
C SER A 66 13.32 3.20 32.05
N ILE A 67 12.96 1.92 32.07
CA ILE A 67 13.29 0.98 33.15
C ILE A 67 14.82 0.85 33.29
N GLY A 68 15.54 0.72 32.17
CA GLY A 68 17.00 0.65 32.17
C GLY A 68 17.65 1.92 32.75
N ALA A 69 17.16 3.10 32.35
CA ALA A 69 17.63 4.37 32.89
C ALA A 69 17.37 4.49 34.40
N LEU A 70 16.18 4.11 34.87
CA LEU A 70 15.84 4.11 36.30
C LEU A 70 16.70 3.13 37.09
N ALA A 71 16.96 1.94 36.57
CA ALA A 71 17.84 0.96 37.20
C ALA A 71 19.28 1.48 37.30
N ALA A 72 19.78 2.14 36.25
CA ALA A 72 21.10 2.78 36.27
C ALA A 72 21.18 3.90 37.31
N LEU A 73 20.17 4.78 37.37
CA LEU A 73 20.08 5.84 38.38
C LEU A 73 20.03 5.29 39.81
N ALA A 74 19.23 4.24 40.05
CA ALA A 74 19.18 3.57 41.35
C ALA A 74 20.54 2.99 41.73
N THR A 75 21.25 2.36 40.78
CA THR A 75 22.59 1.82 41.00
C THR A 75 23.59 2.92 41.34
N VAL A 76 23.57 4.05 40.63
CA VAL A 76 24.41 5.22 40.92
C VAL A 76 24.11 5.78 42.31
N ALA A 77 22.83 5.90 42.68
CA ALA A 77 22.43 6.40 44.00
C ALA A 77 22.92 5.50 45.14
N VAL A 78 22.74 4.18 45.01
CA VAL A 78 23.25 3.20 45.98
C VAL A 78 24.77 3.28 46.10
N THR A 79 25.47 3.35 44.96
CA THR A 79 26.95 3.45 44.95
C THR A 79 27.44 4.73 45.63
N ALA A 80 26.78 5.87 45.40
CA ALA A 80 27.12 7.13 46.03
C ALA A 80 26.89 7.12 47.56
N TRP A 81 25.81 6.46 48.02
CA TRP A 81 25.55 6.29 49.44
C TRP A 81 26.63 5.44 50.12
N GLU A 82 27.00 4.30 49.53
CA GLU A 82 28.07 3.46 50.06
C GLU A 82 29.43 4.18 50.12
N LEU A 83 29.71 5.07 49.16
CA LEU A 83 30.94 5.87 49.14
C LEU A 83 30.97 6.98 50.20
N THR A 84 29.82 7.54 50.57
CA THR A 84 29.71 8.68 51.50
C THR A 84 29.33 8.30 52.93
N GLY A 85 28.73 7.12 53.11
CA GLY A 85 28.29 6.59 54.40
C GLY A 85 29.26 5.60 55.06
N ARG A 86 30.36 5.24 54.39
CA ARG A 86 31.54 4.65 55.04
C ARG A 86 32.34 5.70 55.80
#